data_AF-A0A233VHY7-F1
#
_entry.id   AF-A0A233VHY7-F1
#
_cell.length_a   1.000
_cell.length_b   1.000
_cell.length_c   1.000
_cell.angle_alpha   90.00
_cell.angle_beta   90.00
_cell.angle_gamma   90.00
#
_symmetry.space_group_name_H-M   'P 1'
#
loop_
_entity.id
_entity.type
_entity.pdbx_description
1 polymer ?
#
loop_
_entity_poly.entity_id
_entity_poly.type
_entity_poly.pdbx_seq_one_letter_code
_entity_poly.pdbx_strand_id
1 'polypeptide(L)'
;MIKNAFAYVTRKSFKSIIILIVIMLMSALSLISLSIKDATDKASEKTFGNITNSFSMEINRQVNPGTPRGGGNVKGQDIKKITDSPDIESHVKRINSVADLDGLDIIETQETLANQSPERAKNFKSTVMLTGVNESSKETKFVSGAYKLVEGEHLKNYDKNKILMHKDLAAKNNLKIGDKLKLKSNLFDADNEKQANETVEVTIKGLFDGHNNGGVSAAQELYENTLITDLNTAAKVYGNTEDTAVYQDATFFVKGNKKLEDVMKNLSKLDINWQEYNLIKSSSNYPALQESISGIYAIADKLFVGSLAFAGLVVALLLFLWMNARKKEIAVLLSIGMSKAKIFGQFVTELLLVAVPAYIGSFFLARFAGDKIGNNILQKVTGNIAEKIAKQSASTGLGSGAEVDGFNKTLTSLDINISSKTLVYVVIFMTIVLLISLIISSTNILRKNPKDLLIDTK
;
A
#
# COMPACT_ATOMS: atom_id res chain seq x y z
N MET A 1 49.21 16.20 -9.01
CA MET A 1 48.29 15.78 -7.93
C MET A 1 47.76 14.38 -8.15
N ILE A 2 47.14 14.08 -9.30
CA ILE A 2 46.60 12.74 -9.62
C ILE A 2 47.68 11.63 -9.56
N LYS A 3 48.85 11.82 -10.18
CA LYS A 3 49.96 10.85 -10.11
C LYS A 3 50.39 10.54 -8.67
N ASN A 4 50.47 11.55 -7.82
CA ASN A 4 50.87 11.40 -6.41
C ASN A 4 49.77 10.69 -5.60
N ALA A 5 48.50 11.02 -5.87
CA ALA A 5 47.36 10.36 -5.24
C ALA A 5 47.29 8.87 -5.63
N PHE A 6 47.49 8.56 -6.91
CA PHE A 6 47.53 7.18 -7.40
C PHE A 6 48.69 6.39 -6.77
N ALA A 7 49.91 6.94 -6.78
CA ALA A 7 51.07 6.32 -6.15
C ALA A 7 50.86 6.11 -4.64
N TYR A 8 50.15 7.02 -3.97
CA TYR A 8 49.83 6.87 -2.56
C TYR A 8 48.81 5.74 -2.32
N VAL A 9 47.72 5.72 -3.09
CA VAL A 9 46.65 4.70 -3.00
C VAL A 9 47.21 3.29 -3.20
N THR A 10 48.12 3.10 -4.16
CA THR A 10 48.76 1.82 -4.46
C THR A 10 49.79 1.42 -3.39
N ARG A 11 50.62 2.36 -2.92
CA ARG A 11 51.62 2.11 -1.86
C ARG A 11 50.98 1.76 -0.51
N LYS A 12 49.79 2.28 -0.22
CA LYS A 12 49.02 2.00 1.00
C LYS A 12 47.78 1.17 0.69
N SER A 13 47.96 0.08 -0.04
CA SER A 13 46.89 -0.80 -0.53
C SER A 13 45.92 -1.26 0.56
N PHE A 14 46.42 -1.73 1.71
CA PHE A 14 45.57 -2.20 2.81
C PHE A 14 44.59 -1.13 3.31
N LYS A 15 45.08 0.11 3.51
CA LYS A 15 44.24 1.27 3.87
C LYS A 15 43.17 1.52 2.80
N SER A 16 43.61 1.59 1.54
CA SER A 16 42.75 1.93 0.41
C SER A 16 41.65 0.89 0.25
N ILE A 17 41.96 -0.40 0.44
CA ILE A 17 41.00 -1.51 0.39
C ILE A 17 39.98 -1.41 1.53
N ILE A 18 40.40 -1.10 2.76
CA ILE A 18 39.45 -0.93 3.88
C ILE A 18 38.46 0.21 3.59
N ILE A 19 38.96 1.37 3.15
CA ILE A 19 38.10 2.52 2.82
C ILE A 19 37.18 2.17 1.64
N LEU A 20 37.70 1.46 0.63
CA LEU A 20 36.91 0.98 -0.51
C LEU A 20 35.75 0.09 -0.04
N ILE A 21 36.02 -0.91 0.79
CA ILE A 21 35.01 -1.84 1.29
C ILE A 21 33.95 -1.11 2.11
N VAL A 22 34.36 -0.19 3.01
CA VAL A 22 33.41 0.58 3.81
C VAL A 22 32.50 1.44 2.92
N ILE A 23 33.07 2.18 1.97
CA ILE A 23 32.29 3.01 1.03
C ILE A 23 31.37 2.12 0.19
N MET A 24 31.87 0.98 -0.30
CA MET A 24 31.12 0.05 -1.14
C MET A 24 29.91 -0.52 -0.39
N LEU A 25 30.11 -1.04 0.83
CA LEU A 25 29.04 -1.61 1.66
C LEU A 25 27.99 -0.57 2.01
N MET A 26 28.40 0.62 2.45
CA MET A 26 27.47 1.67 2.84
C MET A 26 26.70 2.24 1.65
N SER A 27 27.37 2.41 0.51
CA SER A 27 26.70 2.81 -0.72
C SER A 27 25.72 1.74 -1.19
N ALA A 28 26.06 0.45 -1.06
CA ALA A 28 25.15 -0.63 -1.44
C ALA A 28 23.89 -0.63 -0.56
N LEU A 29 24.05 -0.48 0.77
CA LEU A 29 22.92 -0.33 1.69
C LEU A 29 22.07 0.90 1.36
N SER A 30 22.68 2.05 1.10
CA SER A 30 21.97 3.26 0.67
C SER A 30 21.19 3.03 -0.64
N LEU A 31 21.78 2.36 -1.63
CA LEU A 31 21.10 2.02 -2.88
C LEU A 31 19.91 1.10 -2.65
N ILE A 32 20.09 0.05 -1.83
CA ILE A 32 19.03 -0.89 -1.49
C ILE A 32 17.89 -0.16 -0.78
N SER A 33 18.18 0.68 0.23
CA SER A 33 17.14 1.43 0.94
C SER A 33 16.31 2.32 0.03
N LEU A 34 16.94 3.14 -0.83
CA LEU A 34 16.21 4.02 -1.73
C LEU A 34 15.43 3.23 -2.81
N SER A 35 15.96 2.10 -3.27
CA SER A 35 15.28 1.25 -4.24
C SER A 35 14.08 0.53 -3.62
N ILE A 36 14.16 0.16 -2.33
CA ILE A 36 13.00 -0.35 -1.57
C ILE A 36 11.92 0.73 -1.48
N LYS A 37 12.27 1.99 -1.22
CA LYS A 37 11.29 3.08 -1.20
C LYS A 37 10.63 3.25 -2.56
N ASP A 38 11.39 3.29 -3.64
CA ASP A 38 10.86 3.39 -5.00
C ASP A 38 9.96 2.20 -5.38
N ALA A 39 10.35 0.98 -4.99
CA ALA A 39 9.52 -0.22 -5.17
C ALA A 39 8.23 -0.14 -4.34
N THR A 40 8.30 0.43 -3.13
CA THR A 40 7.15 0.62 -2.24
C THR A 40 6.21 1.69 -2.79
N ASP A 41 6.75 2.79 -3.33
CA ASP A 41 6.00 3.83 -4.03
C ASP A 41 5.22 3.22 -5.20
N LYS A 42 5.90 2.43 -6.05
CA LYS A 42 5.27 1.76 -7.21
C LYS A 42 4.22 0.74 -6.80
N ALA A 43 4.51 -0.08 -5.79
CA ALA A 43 3.55 -1.06 -5.30
C ALA A 43 2.33 -0.38 -4.66
N SER A 44 2.56 0.68 -3.88
CA SER A 44 1.52 1.53 -3.33
C SER A 44 0.70 2.20 -4.44
N GLU A 45 1.30 2.80 -5.46
CA GLU A 45 0.55 3.43 -6.56
C GLU A 45 -0.28 2.41 -7.33
N LYS A 46 0.27 1.21 -7.60
CA LYS A 46 -0.44 0.14 -8.30
C LYS A 46 -1.63 -0.40 -7.50
N THR A 47 -1.48 -0.59 -6.20
CA THR A 47 -2.51 -1.18 -5.33
C THR A 47 -3.47 -0.12 -4.77
N PHE A 48 -2.99 1.09 -4.56
CA PHE A 48 -3.60 2.14 -3.74
C PHE A 48 -3.84 3.44 -4.52
N GLY A 49 -3.28 3.64 -5.72
CA GLY A 49 -3.30 4.95 -6.40
C GLY A 49 -4.70 5.55 -6.60
N ASN A 50 -5.69 4.71 -6.92
CA ASN A 50 -7.09 5.14 -7.01
C ASN A 50 -7.78 5.24 -5.63
N ILE A 51 -7.32 4.49 -4.63
CA ILE A 51 -7.88 4.43 -3.26
C ILE A 51 -7.39 5.61 -2.41
N THR A 52 -6.13 6.05 -2.59
CA THR A 52 -5.53 7.14 -1.78
C THR A 52 -6.16 8.48 -2.08
N ASN A 53 -6.72 8.67 -3.27
CA ASN A 53 -7.39 9.91 -3.66
C ASN A 53 -8.91 9.77 -3.69
N SER A 54 -9.47 8.94 -2.81
CA SER A 54 -10.91 8.78 -2.67
C SER A 54 -11.36 8.81 -1.22
N PHE A 55 -12.64 9.14 -1.04
CA PHE A 55 -13.32 9.10 0.24
C PHE A 55 -14.73 8.53 0.06
N SER A 56 -15.26 7.92 1.11
CA SER A 56 -16.60 7.35 1.15
C SER A 56 -17.49 8.17 2.08
N MET A 57 -18.74 8.38 1.66
CA MET A 57 -19.81 8.91 2.50
C MET A 57 -20.63 7.75 3.04
N GLU A 58 -20.66 7.65 4.36
CA GLU A 58 -21.37 6.63 5.11
C GLU A 58 -22.28 7.29 6.16
N ILE A 59 -23.26 6.56 6.68
CA ILE A 59 -24.12 7.09 7.74
C ILE A 59 -23.35 7.27 9.05
N ASN A 60 -23.69 8.31 9.81
CA ASN A 60 -23.21 8.49 11.16
C ASN A 60 -24.06 7.65 12.12
N ARG A 61 -23.60 6.43 12.42
CA ARG A 61 -24.30 5.46 13.28
C ARG A 61 -24.61 5.93 14.69
N GLN A 62 -24.02 7.03 15.15
CA GLN A 62 -24.33 7.61 16.46
C GLN A 62 -25.69 8.31 16.50
N VAL A 63 -26.15 8.84 15.35
CA VAL A 63 -27.41 9.60 15.24
C VAL A 63 -28.35 9.03 14.19
N ASN A 64 -27.82 8.24 13.25
CA ASN A 64 -28.57 7.58 12.20
C ASN A 64 -28.39 6.05 12.32
N PRO A 65 -29.40 5.30 12.79
CA PRO A 65 -29.28 3.85 12.97
C PRO A 65 -29.21 3.08 11.64
N GLY A 66 -29.54 3.71 10.51
CA GLY A 66 -29.51 3.09 9.20
C GLY A 66 -30.81 2.39 8.81
N THR A 67 -30.70 1.33 8.02
CA THR A 67 -31.81 0.42 7.69
C THR A 67 -32.18 -0.47 8.89
N PRO A 68 -33.29 -1.23 8.86
CA PRO A 68 -33.63 -2.18 9.92
C PRO A 68 -32.51 -3.19 10.26
N ARG A 69 -31.66 -3.56 9.30
CA ARG A 69 -30.46 -4.39 9.51
C ARG A 69 -29.21 -3.61 9.93
N GLY A 70 -29.32 -2.31 10.18
CA GLY A 70 -28.19 -1.41 10.46
C GLY A 70 -27.32 -1.12 9.24
N GLY A 71 -27.86 -1.34 8.03
CA GLY A 71 -27.23 -0.95 6.76
C GLY A 71 -27.27 0.56 6.55
N GLY A 72 -26.56 1.06 5.55
CA GLY A 72 -26.56 2.48 5.23
C GLY A 72 -27.86 2.92 4.55
N ASN A 73 -28.28 4.15 4.82
CA ASN A 73 -29.46 4.77 4.22
C ASN A 73 -29.15 6.12 3.54
N VAL A 74 -27.95 6.25 2.97
CA VAL A 74 -27.46 7.45 2.31
C VAL A 74 -28.38 7.86 1.15
N LYS A 75 -28.76 9.13 1.10
CA LYS A 75 -29.71 9.63 0.09
C LYS A 75 -29.03 9.89 -1.25
N GLY A 76 -29.65 9.42 -2.33
CA GLY A 76 -29.17 9.66 -3.71
C GLY A 76 -28.99 11.14 -4.06
N GLN A 77 -29.86 12.01 -3.54
CA GLN A 77 -29.76 13.46 -3.76
C GLN A 77 -28.51 14.08 -3.12
N ASP A 78 -28.11 13.60 -1.94
CA ASP A 78 -26.91 14.09 -1.24
C ASP A 78 -25.63 13.58 -1.94
N ILE A 79 -25.67 12.33 -2.43
CA ILE A 79 -24.61 11.79 -3.31
C ILE A 79 -24.47 12.68 -4.55
N LYS A 80 -25.59 13.04 -5.18
CA LYS A 80 -25.59 13.87 -6.40
C LYS A 80 -24.96 15.24 -6.17
N LYS A 81 -25.26 15.90 -5.05
CA LYS A 81 -24.64 17.19 -4.67
C LYS A 81 -23.11 17.10 -4.63
N ILE A 82 -22.55 15.97 -4.19
CA ILE A 82 -21.10 15.73 -4.19
C ILE A 82 -20.58 15.44 -5.60
N THR A 83 -21.26 14.58 -6.37
CA THR A 83 -20.82 14.21 -7.73
C THR A 83 -20.85 15.37 -8.71
N ASP A 84 -21.71 16.37 -8.49
CA ASP A 84 -21.81 17.58 -9.31
C ASP A 84 -20.62 18.55 -9.07
N SER A 85 -19.79 18.30 -8.06
CA SER A 85 -18.58 19.09 -7.80
C SER A 85 -17.50 18.85 -8.87
N PRO A 86 -16.85 19.91 -9.40
CA PRO A 86 -15.84 19.78 -10.45
C PRO A 86 -14.55 19.09 -9.99
N ASP A 87 -14.33 18.92 -8.69
CA ASP A 87 -13.16 18.25 -8.14
C ASP A 87 -13.30 16.71 -8.09
N ILE A 88 -14.51 16.19 -8.30
CA ILE A 88 -14.79 14.74 -8.38
C ILE A 88 -14.55 14.25 -9.81
N GLU A 89 -13.78 13.18 -9.95
CA GLU A 89 -13.47 12.53 -11.24
C GLU A 89 -14.46 11.40 -11.55
N SER A 90 -14.73 10.54 -10.57
CA SER A 90 -15.70 9.45 -10.71
C SER A 90 -16.25 9.04 -9.35
N HIS A 91 -17.26 8.17 -9.32
CA HIS A 91 -17.86 7.70 -8.08
C HIS A 91 -18.40 6.28 -8.21
N VAL A 92 -18.48 5.59 -7.07
CA VAL A 92 -19.14 4.29 -6.91
C VAL A 92 -20.25 4.44 -5.88
N LYS A 93 -21.48 4.05 -6.22
CA LYS A 93 -22.59 3.94 -5.28
C LYS A 93 -22.83 2.47 -4.95
N ARG A 94 -23.29 2.18 -3.74
CA ARG A 94 -23.60 0.82 -3.31
C ARG A 94 -25.02 0.70 -2.77
N ILE A 95 -25.75 -0.31 -3.22
CA ILE A 95 -27.04 -0.72 -2.67
C ILE A 95 -26.90 -2.17 -2.21
N ASN A 96 -27.22 -2.45 -0.96
CA ASN A 96 -27.33 -3.82 -0.47
C ASN A 96 -28.79 -4.26 -0.53
N SER A 97 -29.02 -5.48 -0.98
CA SER A 97 -30.34 -6.10 -0.98
C SER A 97 -30.22 -7.61 -0.84
N VAL A 98 -31.35 -8.29 -0.66
CA VAL A 98 -31.42 -9.72 -0.42
C VAL A 98 -32.48 -10.31 -1.35
N ALA A 99 -32.10 -11.36 -2.06
CA ALA A 99 -32.99 -12.05 -2.98
C ALA A 99 -32.89 -13.56 -2.82
N ASP A 100 -33.96 -14.25 -3.17
CA ASP A 100 -33.99 -15.69 -3.33
C ASP A 100 -33.73 -16.05 -4.79
N LEU A 101 -32.91 -17.07 -5.01
CA LEU A 101 -32.77 -17.67 -6.34
C LEU A 101 -34.01 -18.53 -6.63
N ASP A 102 -34.67 -18.26 -7.74
CA ASP A 102 -35.87 -19.00 -8.16
C ASP A 102 -35.48 -20.36 -8.76
N GLY A 103 -35.77 -21.44 -8.02
CA GLY A 103 -35.53 -22.81 -8.48
C GLY A 103 -34.06 -23.25 -8.49
N LEU A 104 -33.17 -22.52 -7.81
CA LEU A 104 -31.75 -22.82 -7.71
C LEU A 104 -31.33 -22.98 -6.24
N ASP A 105 -30.22 -23.71 -6.03
CA ASP A 105 -29.67 -23.95 -4.70
C ASP A 105 -28.53 -22.97 -4.38
N ILE A 106 -28.34 -22.71 -3.09
CA ILE A 106 -27.19 -21.94 -2.56
C ILE A 106 -26.09 -22.87 -2.06
N ILE A 107 -24.88 -22.34 -1.82
CA ILE A 107 -23.80 -23.08 -1.16
C ILE A 107 -24.09 -23.18 0.35
N GLU A 108 -23.84 -24.33 0.94
CA GLU A 108 -23.99 -24.55 2.38
C GLU A 108 -22.83 -25.41 2.86
N THR A 109 -22.41 -25.21 4.11
CA THR A 109 -21.40 -26.02 4.79
C THR A 109 -22.01 -26.73 6.00
N GLN A 110 -21.29 -27.71 6.56
CA GLN A 110 -21.73 -28.39 7.78
C GLN A 110 -21.92 -27.40 8.95
N GLU A 111 -21.07 -26.38 9.04
CA GLU A 111 -21.13 -25.36 10.08
C GLU A 111 -22.34 -24.44 9.92
N THR A 112 -22.64 -24.01 8.68
CA THR A 112 -23.82 -23.16 8.43
C THR A 112 -25.13 -23.91 8.68
N LEU A 113 -25.17 -25.22 8.39
CA LEU A 113 -26.33 -26.07 8.64
C LEU A 113 -26.53 -26.34 10.14
N ALA A 114 -25.45 -26.58 10.88
CA ALA A 114 -25.52 -26.85 12.32
C ALA A 114 -26.06 -25.65 13.12
N ASN A 115 -25.78 -24.42 12.65
CA ASN A 115 -26.23 -23.18 13.28
C ASN A 115 -27.58 -22.66 12.76
N GLN A 116 -28.22 -23.36 11.82
CA GLN A 116 -29.44 -22.89 11.18
C GLN A 116 -30.69 -23.23 12.01
N SER A 117 -31.49 -22.22 12.34
CA SER A 117 -32.81 -22.45 12.94
C SER A 117 -33.83 -22.95 11.90
N PRO A 118 -34.86 -23.72 12.29
CA PRO A 118 -35.89 -24.18 11.36
C PRO A 118 -36.61 -23.04 10.62
N GLU A 119 -36.83 -21.91 11.31
CA GLU A 119 -37.42 -20.72 10.70
C GLU A 119 -36.50 -20.11 9.64
N ARG A 120 -35.20 -20.00 9.93
CA ARG A 120 -34.23 -19.49 8.97
C ARG A 120 -34.08 -20.42 7.76
N ALA A 121 -34.08 -21.73 7.97
CA ALA A 121 -34.05 -22.74 6.91
C ALA A 121 -35.25 -22.60 5.96
N LYS A 122 -36.43 -22.22 6.48
CA LYS A 122 -37.63 -21.99 5.69
C LYS A 122 -37.59 -20.64 4.96
N ASN A 123 -37.28 -19.57 5.68
CA ASN A 123 -37.40 -18.20 5.19
C ASN A 123 -36.23 -17.77 4.29
N PHE A 124 -35.08 -18.46 4.40
CA PHE A 124 -33.85 -18.09 3.70
C PHE A 124 -33.19 -19.25 2.93
N LYS A 125 -33.99 -20.22 2.47
CA LYS A 125 -33.52 -21.48 1.86
C LYS A 125 -32.63 -21.28 0.63
N SER A 126 -33.01 -20.37 -0.27
CA SER A 126 -32.27 -20.10 -1.53
C SER A 126 -31.78 -18.65 -1.58
N THR A 127 -31.55 -18.05 -0.41
CA THR A 127 -31.23 -16.63 -0.30
C THR A 127 -29.77 -16.34 -0.57
N VAL A 128 -29.54 -15.34 -1.41
CA VAL A 128 -28.24 -14.73 -1.69
C VAL A 128 -28.23 -13.26 -1.28
N MET A 129 -27.04 -12.77 -0.92
CA MET A 129 -26.80 -11.36 -0.68
C MET A 129 -26.51 -10.66 -2.01
N LEU A 130 -27.13 -9.52 -2.26
CA LEU A 130 -26.86 -8.71 -3.46
C LEU A 130 -26.09 -7.45 -3.06
N THR A 131 -24.94 -7.25 -3.70
CA THR A 131 -24.19 -5.99 -3.65
C THR A 131 -24.33 -5.29 -5.00
N GLY A 132 -25.24 -4.33 -5.07
CA GLY A 132 -25.49 -3.49 -6.24
C GLY A 132 -24.48 -2.37 -6.35
N VAL A 133 -23.76 -2.26 -7.47
CA VAL A 133 -22.77 -1.21 -7.74
C VAL A 133 -22.84 -0.74 -9.19
N ASN A 134 -22.48 0.52 -9.44
CA ASN A 134 -22.36 1.04 -10.80
C ASN A 134 -21.03 0.68 -11.47
N GLU A 135 -19.96 0.39 -10.72
CA GLU A 135 -18.69 -0.07 -11.30
C GLU A 135 -18.00 -1.09 -10.37
N SER A 136 -18.14 -2.38 -10.70
CA SER A 136 -17.65 -3.46 -9.83
C SER A 136 -16.12 -3.55 -9.72
N SER A 137 -15.37 -3.09 -10.72
CA SER A 137 -13.89 -3.09 -10.66
C SER A 137 -13.32 -2.16 -9.60
N LYS A 138 -14.14 -1.24 -9.07
CA LYS A 138 -13.78 -0.29 -8.00
C LYS A 138 -14.44 -0.63 -6.67
N GLU A 139 -15.15 -1.76 -6.59
CA GLU A 139 -15.78 -2.23 -5.35
C GLU A 139 -14.71 -2.79 -4.40
N THR A 140 -14.86 -2.52 -3.09
CA THR A 140 -13.86 -2.80 -2.06
C THR A 140 -13.32 -4.23 -2.08
N LYS A 141 -14.18 -5.23 -2.28
CA LYS A 141 -13.83 -6.66 -2.21
C LYS A 141 -13.01 -7.10 -3.43
N PHE A 142 -13.26 -6.50 -4.60
CA PHE A 142 -12.40 -6.73 -5.77
C PHE A 142 -11.07 -5.98 -5.67
N VAL A 143 -11.10 -4.76 -5.15
CA VAL A 143 -9.89 -3.94 -4.97
C VAL A 143 -8.96 -4.55 -3.91
N SER A 144 -9.51 -5.10 -2.83
CA SER A 144 -8.74 -5.86 -1.84
C SER A 144 -8.19 -7.18 -2.40
N GLY A 145 -8.84 -7.72 -3.42
CA GLY A 145 -8.59 -9.07 -3.94
C GLY A 145 -9.18 -10.18 -3.09
N ALA A 146 -10.08 -9.86 -2.14
CA ALA A 146 -10.94 -10.86 -1.49
C ALA A 146 -11.80 -11.56 -2.55
N TYR A 147 -12.32 -10.79 -3.52
CA TYR A 147 -12.90 -11.30 -4.74
C TYR A 147 -11.95 -11.09 -5.92
N LYS A 148 -11.86 -12.10 -6.78
CA LYS A 148 -11.08 -12.05 -8.02
C LYS A 148 -11.97 -12.47 -9.18
N LEU A 149 -12.12 -11.60 -10.17
CA LEU A 149 -12.79 -11.99 -11.42
C LEU A 149 -11.93 -13.04 -12.13
N VAL A 150 -12.52 -14.20 -12.43
CA VAL A 150 -11.83 -15.32 -13.09
C VAL A 150 -12.26 -15.47 -14.55
N GLU A 151 -13.52 -15.16 -14.87
CA GLU A 151 -14.05 -15.22 -16.22
C GLU A 151 -15.04 -14.07 -16.48
N GLY A 152 -15.12 -13.60 -17.73
CA GLY A 152 -16.03 -12.53 -18.15
C GLY A 152 -15.51 -11.12 -17.86
N GLU A 153 -16.42 -10.19 -17.61
CA GLU A 153 -16.09 -8.76 -17.45
C GLU A 153 -16.76 -8.15 -16.22
N HIS A 154 -16.11 -7.13 -15.64
CA HIS A 154 -16.71 -6.31 -14.59
C HIS A 154 -17.95 -5.56 -15.07
N LEU A 155 -18.91 -5.36 -14.16
CA LEU A 155 -20.05 -4.46 -14.33
C LEU A 155 -19.61 -3.00 -14.49
N LYS A 156 -20.28 -2.31 -15.40
CA LYS A 156 -20.15 -0.89 -15.75
C LYS A 156 -21.48 -0.17 -15.55
N ASN A 157 -21.45 1.16 -15.51
CA ASN A 157 -22.60 1.98 -15.11
C ASN A 157 -23.82 1.84 -16.04
N TYR A 158 -23.61 1.46 -17.31
CA TYR A 158 -24.66 1.25 -18.29
C TYR A 158 -25.23 -0.18 -18.28
N ASP A 159 -24.62 -1.13 -17.56
CA ASP A 159 -25.15 -2.48 -17.44
C ASP A 159 -26.46 -2.45 -16.63
N LYS A 160 -27.47 -3.19 -17.10
CA LYS A 160 -28.75 -3.38 -16.44
C LYS A 160 -29.12 -4.85 -16.47
N ASN A 161 -29.66 -5.36 -15.37
CA ASN A 161 -30.04 -6.76 -15.23
C ASN A 161 -28.85 -7.71 -15.48
N LYS A 162 -27.66 -7.32 -15.02
CA LYS A 162 -26.42 -8.09 -15.14
C LYS A 162 -25.83 -8.36 -13.77
N ILE A 163 -25.33 -9.58 -13.58
CA ILE A 163 -24.69 -9.99 -12.34
C ILE A 163 -23.30 -10.58 -12.59
N LEU A 164 -22.44 -10.48 -11.58
CA LEU A 164 -21.31 -11.36 -11.38
C LEU A 164 -21.70 -12.38 -10.32
N MET A 165 -21.45 -13.65 -10.62
CA MET A 165 -21.79 -14.77 -9.74
C MET A 165 -20.52 -15.48 -9.28
N HIS A 166 -20.53 -16.01 -8.06
CA HIS A 166 -19.41 -16.82 -7.60
C HIS A 166 -19.29 -18.11 -8.43
N LYS A 167 -18.07 -18.50 -8.80
CA LYS A 167 -17.81 -19.65 -9.68
C LYS A 167 -18.41 -20.96 -9.13
N ASP A 168 -18.37 -21.16 -7.81
CA ASP A 168 -18.85 -22.40 -7.18
C ASP A 168 -20.37 -22.46 -7.11
N LEU A 169 -21.03 -21.31 -6.91
CA LEU A 169 -22.49 -21.21 -6.96
C LEU A 169 -22.98 -21.45 -8.39
N ALA A 170 -22.28 -20.91 -9.39
CA ALA A 170 -22.56 -21.18 -10.79
C ALA A 170 -22.38 -22.68 -11.12
N ALA A 171 -21.27 -23.29 -10.68
CA ALA A 171 -20.99 -24.70 -10.90
C ALA A 171 -22.04 -25.61 -10.25
N LYS A 172 -22.45 -25.35 -8.99
CA LYS A 172 -23.49 -26.12 -8.29
C LYS A 172 -24.81 -26.15 -9.06
N ASN A 173 -25.14 -25.06 -9.73
CA ASN A 173 -26.38 -24.91 -10.49
C ASN A 173 -26.21 -25.15 -12.00
N ASN A 174 -25.04 -25.63 -12.45
CA ASN A 174 -24.70 -25.84 -13.86
C ASN A 174 -24.86 -24.59 -14.75
N LEU A 175 -24.59 -23.40 -14.19
CA LEU A 175 -24.70 -22.12 -14.88
C LEU A 175 -23.36 -21.66 -15.46
N LYS A 176 -23.44 -20.90 -16.55
CA LYS A 176 -22.30 -20.31 -17.27
C LYS A 176 -22.54 -18.83 -17.56
N ILE A 177 -21.49 -18.14 -17.97
CA ILE A 177 -21.61 -16.76 -18.46
C ILE A 177 -22.57 -16.71 -19.65
N GLY A 178 -23.50 -15.75 -19.62
CA GLY A 178 -24.57 -15.61 -20.59
C GLY A 178 -25.89 -16.25 -20.17
N ASP A 179 -25.88 -17.16 -19.20
CA ASP A 179 -27.12 -17.77 -18.69
C ASP A 179 -27.96 -16.75 -17.92
N LYS A 180 -29.26 -17.00 -17.93
CA LYS A 180 -30.27 -16.17 -17.26
C LYS A 180 -30.82 -16.90 -16.05
N LEU A 181 -31.05 -16.14 -14.99
CA LEU A 181 -31.73 -16.62 -13.77
C LEU A 181 -32.65 -15.54 -13.22
N LYS A 182 -33.53 -15.94 -12.30
CA LYS A 182 -34.51 -15.03 -11.68
C LYS A 182 -34.15 -14.83 -10.21
N LEU A 183 -34.10 -13.56 -9.82
CA LEU A 183 -33.95 -13.10 -8.46
C LEU A 183 -35.33 -12.67 -7.95
N LYS A 184 -35.80 -13.31 -6.88
CA LYS A 184 -37.07 -12.97 -6.24
C LYS A 184 -36.83 -12.20 -4.95
N SER A 185 -37.64 -11.20 -4.65
CA SER A 185 -37.59 -10.51 -3.36
C SER A 185 -37.75 -11.49 -2.20
N ASN A 186 -36.86 -11.43 -1.22
CA ASN A 186 -37.09 -12.14 0.03
C ASN A 186 -38.05 -11.31 0.92
N LEU A 187 -39.21 -11.89 1.25
CA LEU A 187 -40.26 -11.21 2.03
C LEU A 187 -39.94 -11.12 3.53
N PHE A 188 -39.01 -11.96 4.00
CA PHE A 188 -38.61 -12.05 5.40
C PHE A 188 -37.35 -11.24 5.71
N ASP A 189 -36.75 -10.60 4.70
CA ASP A 189 -35.66 -9.68 4.93
C ASP A 189 -36.17 -8.37 5.55
N ALA A 190 -35.55 -7.95 6.64
CA ALA A 190 -35.98 -6.79 7.40
C ALA A 190 -35.79 -5.47 6.63
N ASP A 191 -34.86 -5.39 5.67
CA ASP A 191 -34.67 -4.19 4.84
C ASP A 191 -35.68 -4.13 3.67
N ASN A 192 -36.44 -5.21 3.41
CA ASN A 192 -37.59 -5.19 2.50
C ASN A 192 -38.83 -4.60 3.18
N GLU A 193 -38.73 -3.35 3.64
CA GLU A 193 -39.78 -2.65 4.40
C GLU A 193 -41.09 -2.51 3.60
N LYS A 194 -41.00 -2.45 2.28
CA LYS A 194 -42.15 -2.36 1.38
C LYS A 194 -42.86 -3.69 1.14
N GLN A 195 -42.30 -4.79 1.66
CA GLN A 195 -42.80 -6.15 1.38
C GLN A 195 -42.94 -6.40 -0.13
N ALA A 196 -41.96 -5.89 -0.90
CA ALA A 196 -41.93 -6.07 -2.34
C ALA A 196 -41.83 -7.56 -2.67
N ASN A 197 -42.55 -8.00 -3.69
CA ASN A 197 -42.59 -9.37 -4.20
C ASN A 197 -42.23 -9.39 -5.69
N GLU A 198 -41.14 -8.73 -6.01
CA GLU A 198 -40.64 -8.56 -7.37
C GLU A 198 -39.91 -9.82 -7.82
N THR A 199 -39.91 -10.06 -9.12
CA THR A 199 -39.08 -11.09 -9.76
C THR A 199 -38.31 -10.45 -10.90
N VAL A 200 -36.99 -10.47 -10.79
CA VAL A 200 -36.08 -9.80 -11.73
C VAL A 200 -35.26 -10.85 -12.45
N GLU A 201 -35.43 -10.95 -13.77
CA GLU A 201 -34.56 -11.76 -14.62
C GLU A 201 -33.22 -11.03 -14.80
N VAL A 202 -32.12 -11.75 -14.61
CA VAL A 202 -30.75 -11.24 -14.74
C VAL A 202 -29.91 -12.17 -15.59
N THR A 203 -28.86 -11.64 -16.24
CA THR A 203 -27.87 -12.43 -16.99
C THR A 203 -26.53 -12.44 -16.29
N ILE A 204 -25.87 -13.60 -16.24
CA ILE A 204 -24.50 -13.71 -15.74
C ILE A 204 -23.53 -13.07 -16.75
N LYS A 205 -22.83 -12.01 -16.33
CA LYS A 205 -21.82 -11.31 -17.15
C LYS A 205 -20.39 -11.81 -16.87
N GLY A 206 -20.15 -12.31 -15.66
CA GLY A 206 -18.84 -12.81 -15.27
C GLY A 206 -18.92 -13.69 -14.03
N LEU A 207 -17.84 -14.45 -13.82
CA LEU A 207 -17.65 -15.32 -12.67
C LEU A 207 -16.48 -14.81 -11.84
N PHE A 208 -16.68 -14.72 -10.54
CA PHE A 208 -15.63 -14.38 -9.60
C PHE A 208 -15.36 -15.51 -8.62
N ASP A 209 -14.20 -15.42 -7.98
CA ASP A 209 -13.67 -16.37 -7.02
C ASP A 209 -13.32 -15.65 -5.72
N GLY A 210 -13.32 -16.37 -4.61
CA GLY A 210 -13.01 -15.87 -3.28
C GLY A 210 -13.66 -16.75 -2.22
N HIS A 211 -12.93 -17.03 -1.13
CA HIS A 211 -13.42 -17.89 -0.06
C HIS A 211 -13.20 -17.25 1.30
N ASN A 212 -14.14 -17.49 2.23
CA ASN A 212 -13.97 -17.12 3.61
C ASN A 212 -12.75 -17.85 4.21
N ASN A 213 -11.89 -17.12 4.92
CA ASN A 213 -10.70 -17.68 5.57
C ASN A 213 -11.00 -18.32 6.95
N GLY A 214 -12.21 -18.15 7.48
CA GLY A 214 -12.67 -18.66 8.77
C GLY A 214 -14.12 -19.14 8.73
N GLY A 215 -14.57 -19.74 9.82
CA GLY A 215 -15.94 -20.24 9.96
C GLY A 215 -16.96 -19.12 9.82
N VAL A 216 -18.10 -19.46 9.23
CA VAL A 216 -19.26 -18.58 9.09
C VAL A 216 -20.49 -19.21 9.73
N SER A 217 -21.33 -18.37 10.32
CA SER A 217 -22.47 -18.82 11.12
C SER A 217 -23.71 -19.07 10.27
N ALA A 218 -23.84 -18.35 9.14
CA ALA A 218 -24.97 -18.46 8.25
C ALA A 218 -24.53 -18.59 6.78
N ALA A 219 -25.31 -19.32 5.98
CA ALA A 219 -25.01 -19.51 4.56
C ALA A 219 -24.91 -18.16 3.80
N GLN A 220 -25.66 -17.14 4.19
CA GLN A 220 -25.60 -15.82 3.55
C GLN A 220 -24.29 -15.04 3.80
N GLU A 221 -23.47 -15.49 4.76
CA GLU A 221 -22.15 -14.91 5.05
C GLU A 221 -21.04 -15.53 4.19
N LEU A 222 -21.34 -16.64 3.49
CA LEU A 222 -20.45 -17.26 2.53
C LEU A 222 -20.25 -16.33 1.33
N TYR A 223 -19.00 -16.16 0.91
CA TYR A 223 -18.65 -15.37 -0.28
C TYR A 223 -19.34 -15.96 -1.52
N GLU A 224 -19.47 -17.27 -1.53
CA GLU A 224 -20.12 -18.05 -2.58
C GLU A 224 -21.59 -17.69 -2.77
N ASN A 225 -22.28 -17.21 -1.73
CA ASN A 225 -23.70 -16.83 -1.77
C ASN A 225 -23.91 -15.32 -1.90
N THR A 226 -22.90 -14.60 -2.37
CA THR A 226 -23.01 -13.18 -2.73
C THR A 226 -23.06 -13.02 -4.25
N LEU A 227 -23.98 -12.20 -4.74
CA LEU A 227 -23.99 -11.74 -6.12
C LEU A 227 -23.62 -10.26 -6.19
N ILE A 228 -22.78 -9.90 -7.14
CA ILE A 228 -22.50 -8.49 -7.45
C ILE A 228 -23.39 -8.10 -8.62
N THR A 229 -24.18 -7.04 -8.49
CA THR A 229 -25.21 -6.68 -9.48
C THR A 229 -25.14 -5.20 -9.85
N ASP A 230 -25.84 -4.79 -10.89
CA ASP A 230 -26.08 -3.37 -11.16
C ASP A 230 -27.06 -2.76 -10.14
N LEU A 231 -26.97 -1.44 -9.95
CA LEU A 231 -27.80 -0.68 -9.00
C LEU A 231 -29.31 -0.84 -9.27
N ASN A 232 -29.72 -0.88 -10.53
CA ASN A 232 -31.13 -0.99 -10.89
C ASN A 232 -31.71 -2.34 -10.45
N THR A 233 -30.99 -3.43 -10.67
CA THR A 233 -31.41 -4.75 -10.19
C THR A 233 -31.51 -4.79 -8.66
N ALA A 234 -30.50 -4.31 -7.94
CA ALA A 234 -30.52 -4.29 -6.46
C ALA A 234 -31.68 -3.45 -5.90
N ALA A 235 -31.95 -2.27 -6.49
CA ALA A 235 -33.08 -1.44 -6.11
C ALA A 235 -34.43 -2.13 -6.41
N LYS A 236 -34.56 -2.72 -7.62
CA LYS A 236 -35.81 -3.32 -8.09
C LYS A 236 -36.24 -4.51 -7.25
N VAL A 237 -35.31 -5.29 -6.69
CA VAL A 237 -35.63 -6.41 -5.79
C VAL A 237 -36.42 -5.95 -4.55
N TYR A 238 -36.28 -4.71 -4.09
CA TYR A 238 -37.11 -4.15 -3.01
C TYR A 238 -38.22 -3.20 -3.51
N GLY A 239 -38.62 -3.30 -4.78
CA GLY A 239 -39.65 -2.45 -5.38
C GLY A 239 -39.23 -0.97 -5.44
N ASN A 240 -37.92 -0.70 -5.50
CA ASN A 240 -37.36 0.64 -5.63
C ASN A 240 -36.80 0.87 -7.05
N THR A 241 -36.62 2.13 -7.38
CA THR A 241 -35.76 2.58 -8.49
C THR A 241 -34.45 3.13 -7.92
N GLU A 242 -33.47 3.41 -8.77
CA GLU A 242 -32.21 4.06 -8.32
C GLU A 242 -32.43 5.44 -7.68
N ASP A 243 -33.53 6.12 -8.02
CA ASP A 243 -33.89 7.44 -7.49
C ASP A 243 -34.62 7.36 -6.15
N THR A 244 -35.34 6.26 -5.89
CA THR A 244 -36.11 6.06 -4.66
C THR A 244 -35.42 5.17 -3.63
N ALA A 245 -34.39 4.44 -4.04
CA ALA A 245 -33.60 3.59 -3.14
C ALA A 245 -32.71 4.44 -2.21
N VAL A 246 -32.43 3.87 -1.05
CA VAL A 246 -31.35 4.34 -0.18
C VAL A 246 -30.07 3.57 -0.48
N TYR A 247 -28.94 4.22 -0.28
CA TYR A 247 -27.62 3.67 -0.58
C TYR A 247 -26.91 3.27 0.72
N GLN A 248 -26.21 2.13 0.68
CA GLN A 248 -25.34 1.71 1.77
C GLN A 248 -24.24 2.77 2.00
N ASP A 249 -23.59 3.18 0.92
CA ASP A 249 -22.52 4.17 0.91
C ASP A 249 -22.30 4.68 -0.52
N ALA A 250 -21.51 5.74 -0.63
CA ALA A 250 -20.97 6.20 -1.90
C ALA A 250 -19.50 6.58 -1.77
N THR A 251 -18.66 6.05 -2.65
CA THR A 251 -17.24 6.36 -2.74
C THR A 251 -16.99 7.34 -3.88
N PHE A 252 -16.26 8.42 -3.60
CA PHE A 252 -15.96 9.49 -4.55
C PHE A 252 -14.45 9.56 -4.79
N PHE A 253 -14.07 9.50 -6.06
CA PHE A 253 -12.69 9.58 -6.53
C PHE A 253 -12.40 11.02 -6.93
N VAL A 254 -11.40 11.62 -6.29
CA VAL A 254 -10.98 13.01 -6.50
C VAL A 254 -9.98 13.07 -7.66
N LYS A 255 -9.96 14.18 -8.39
CA LYS A 255 -8.96 14.42 -9.45
C LYS A 255 -7.54 14.45 -8.86
N GLY A 256 -6.59 13.80 -9.54
CA GLY A 256 -5.21 13.65 -9.05
C GLY A 256 -4.42 14.95 -8.84
N ASN A 257 -4.87 16.08 -9.39
CA ASN A 257 -4.25 17.39 -9.19
C ASN A 257 -4.80 18.17 -7.98
N LYS A 258 -5.66 17.55 -7.17
CA LYS A 258 -6.26 18.16 -5.97
C LYS A 258 -5.82 17.40 -4.72
N LYS A 259 -5.75 18.12 -3.59
CA LYS A 259 -5.54 17.50 -2.27
C LYS A 259 -6.88 17.01 -1.73
N LEU A 260 -6.95 15.74 -1.36
CA LEU A 260 -8.15 15.08 -0.86
C LEU A 260 -8.79 15.85 0.32
N GLU A 261 -7.96 16.28 1.28
CA GLU A 261 -8.42 17.00 2.47
C GLU A 261 -9.08 18.34 2.14
N ASP A 262 -8.52 19.07 1.17
CA ASP A 262 -9.05 20.35 0.73
C ASP A 262 -10.40 20.17 0.03
N VAL A 263 -10.54 19.10 -0.77
CA VAL A 263 -11.79 18.74 -1.45
C VAL A 263 -12.86 18.34 -0.42
N MET A 264 -12.55 17.46 0.53
CA MET A 264 -13.48 17.07 1.59
C MET A 264 -13.95 18.29 2.42
N LYS A 265 -13.05 19.22 2.74
CA LYS A 265 -13.37 20.47 3.45
C LYS A 265 -14.22 21.44 2.63
N ASN A 266 -14.08 21.45 1.31
CA ASN A 266 -14.93 22.26 0.45
C ASN A 266 -16.32 21.63 0.29
N LEU A 267 -16.39 20.31 0.18
CA LEU A 267 -17.66 19.59 0.09
C LEU A 267 -18.48 19.72 1.36
N SER A 268 -17.88 19.81 2.54
CA SER A 268 -18.59 20.03 3.80
C SER A 268 -19.36 21.36 3.88
N LYS A 269 -19.26 22.22 2.87
CA LYS A 269 -20.04 23.47 2.74
C LYS A 269 -21.31 23.29 1.90
N LEU A 270 -21.48 22.15 1.23
CA LEU A 270 -22.69 21.83 0.51
C LEU A 270 -23.86 21.71 1.49
N ASP A 271 -25.05 22.04 0.99
CA ASP A 271 -26.32 21.90 1.72
C ASP A 271 -26.67 20.41 1.88
N ILE A 272 -26.00 19.73 2.79
CA ILE A 272 -26.18 18.33 3.16
C ILE A 272 -26.26 18.28 4.69
N ASN A 273 -27.11 17.42 5.24
CA ASN A 273 -27.16 17.23 6.69
C ASN A 273 -25.93 16.44 7.18
N TRP A 274 -24.81 17.14 7.39
CA TRP A 274 -23.53 16.54 7.79
C TRP A 274 -23.55 15.89 9.18
N GLN A 275 -24.60 16.07 10.00
CA GLN A 275 -24.73 15.33 11.25
C GLN A 275 -25.05 13.85 11.00
N GLU A 276 -25.76 13.55 9.91
CA GLU A 276 -26.24 12.23 9.52
C GLU A 276 -25.18 11.37 8.82
N TYR A 277 -24.05 11.96 8.42
CA TYR A 277 -23.05 11.31 7.59
C TYR A 277 -21.62 11.51 8.09
N ASN A 278 -20.77 10.53 7.82
CA ASN A 278 -19.33 10.60 8.00
C ASN A 278 -18.64 10.53 6.64
N LEU A 279 -17.63 11.38 6.44
CA LEU A 279 -16.72 11.29 5.29
C LEU A 279 -15.44 10.58 5.73
N ILE A 280 -15.23 9.37 5.21
CA ILE A 280 -14.14 8.48 5.60
C ILE A 280 -13.19 8.34 4.41
N LYS A 281 -11.89 8.57 4.59
CA LYS A 281 -10.91 8.32 3.52
C LYS A 281 -10.95 6.85 3.14
N SER A 282 -11.00 6.52 1.85
CA SER A 282 -11.08 5.11 1.42
C SER A 282 -9.83 4.32 1.81
N SER A 283 -8.71 5.01 2.03
CA SER A 283 -7.50 4.43 2.58
C SER A 283 -7.72 3.77 3.96
N SER A 284 -8.67 4.26 4.76
CA SER A 284 -9.02 3.70 6.07
C SER A 284 -9.63 2.29 5.99
N ASN A 285 -10.11 1.85 4.83
CA ASN A 285 -10.59 0.48 4.62
C ASN A 285 -9.44 -0.54 4.44
N TYR A 286 -8.19 -0.05 4.38
CA TYR A 286 -6.99 -0.88 4.20
C TYR A 286 -5.88 -0.51 5.20
N PRO A 287 -6.15 -0.53 6.52
CA PRO A 287 -5.19 -0.07 7.52
C PRO A 287 -3.97 -0.98 7.63
N ALA A 288 -4.11 -2.31 7.47
CA ALA A 288 -2.97 -3.22 7.42
C ALA A 288 -2.04 -2.90 6.24
N LEU A 289 -2.60 -2.44 5.12
CA LEU A 289 -1.82 -2.06 3.95
C LEU A 289 -1.09 -0.74 4.19
N GLN A 290 -1.73 0.25 4.82
CA GLN A 290 -1.07 1.50 5.23
C GLN A 290 0.06 1.23 6.24
N GLU A 291 -0.18 0.38 7.23
CA GLU A 291 0.82 -0.03 8.23
C GLU A 291 1.98 -0.78 7.57
N SER A 292 1.68 -1.63 6.58
CA SER A 292 2.69 -2.33 5.78
C SER A 292 3.58 -1.37 5.00
N ILE A 293 2.99 -0.42 4.27
CA ILE A 293 3.72 0.60 3.51
C ILE A 293 4.57 1.46 4.45
N SER A 294 3.98 1.99 5.52
CA SER A 294 4.67 2.84 6.49
C SER A 294 5.79 2.10 7.22
N GLY A 295 5.58 0.82 7.55
CA GLY A 295 6.58 -0.05 8.16
C GLY A 295 7.78 -0.29 7.24
N ILE A 296 7.55 -0.50 5.94
CA ILE A 296 8.62 -0.65 4.95
C ILE A 296 9.40 0.66 4.80
N TYR A 297 8.72 1.81 4.70
CA TYR A 297 9.40 3.11 4.68
C TYR A 297 10.25 3.33 5.93
N ALA A 298 9.71 3.05 7.13
CA ALA A 298 10.43 3.26 8.37
C ALA A 298 11.71 2.42 8.46
N ILE A 299 11.68 1.17 7.97
CA ILE A 299 12.88 0.32 7.92
C ILE A 299 13.85 0.82 6.84
N ALA A 300 13.36 1.18 5.66
CA ALA A 300 14.19 1.73 4.58
C ALA A 300 14.85 3.06 4.97
N ASP A 301 14.14 3.95 5.67
CA ASP A 301 14.67 5.20 6.24
C ASP A 301 15.77 4.93 7.26
N LYS A 302 15.53 4.03 8.21
CA LYS A 302 16.55 3.63 9.20
C LYS A 302 17.77 3.04 8.52
N LEU A 303 17.59 2.23 7.48
CA LEU A 303 18.69 1.64 6.72
C LEU A 303 19.48 2.71 5.95
N PHE A 304 18.79 3.66 5.32
CA PHE A 304 19.41 4.77 4.60
C PHE A 304 20.20 5.68 5.55
N VAL A 305 19.54 6.26 6.55
CA VAL A 305 20.16 7.19 7.52
C VAL A 305 21.24 6.49 8.33
N GLY A 306 21.00 5.25 8.75
CA GLY A 306 21.97 4.43 9.47
C GLY A 306 23.22 4.16 8.64
N SER A 307 23.08 3.81 7.36
CA SER A 307 24.23 3.61 6.46
C SER A 307 25.03 4.89 6.24
N LEU A 308 24.36 6.04 6.12
CA LEU A 308 25.00 7.33 5.90
C LEU A 308 25.77 7.81 7.15
N ALA A 309 25.16 7.69 8.33
CA ALA A 309 25.79 8.04 9.60
C ALA A 309 26.98 7.13 9.90
N PHE A 310 26.82 5.81 9.70
CA PHE A 310 27.89 4.85 9.90
C PHE A 310 29.05 5.08 8.91
N ALA A 311 28.75 5.36 7.64
CA ALA A 311 29.77 5.73 6.67
C ALA A 311 30.55 6.98 7.10
N GLY A 312 29.84 8.05 7.47
CA GLY A 312 30.46 9.30 7.90
C GLY A 312 31.37 9.12 9.10
N LEU A 313 30.90 8.40 10.12
CA LEU A 313 31.63 8.13 11.35
C LEU A 313 32.86 7.25 11.10
N VAL A 314 32.68 6.09 10.47
CA VAL A 314 33.77 5.13 10.25
C VAL A 314 34.82 5.71 9.31
N VAL A 315 34.40 6.37 8.22
CA VAL A 315 35.34 7.00 7.30
C VAL A 315 36.06 8.17 7.97
N ALA A 316 35.39 9.00 8.78
CA ALA A 316 36.07 10.06 9.53
C ALA A 316 37.11 9.49 10.50
N LEU A 317 36.78 8.43 11.26
CA LEU A 317 37.75 7.78 12.16
C LEU A 317 38.94 7.22 11.40
N LEU A 318 38.70 6.52 10.28
CA LEU A 318 39.77 6.00 9.44
C LEU A 318 40.64 7.17 8.93
N LEU A 319 40.04 8.17 8.29
CA LEU A 319 40.78 9.33 7.77
C LEU A 319 41.58 10.02 8.87
N PHE A 320 41.02 10.21 10.06
CA PHE A 320 41.71 10.78 11.21
C PHE A 320 42.95 9.97 11.63
N LEU A 321 42.81 8.64 11.84
CA LEU A 321 43.93 7.76 12.16
C LEU A 321 45.03 7.85 11.09
N TRP A 322 44.64 7.84 9.82
CA TRP A 322 45.57 7.85 8.71
C TRP A 322 46.25 9.20 8.50
N MET A 323 45.58 10.31 8.83
CA MET A 323 46.18 11.62 8.81
C MET A 323 47.21 11.78 9.94
N ASN A 324 46.93 11.22 11.11
CA ASN A 324 47.91 11.18 12.21
C ASN A 324 49.17 10.38 11.83
N ALA A 325 49.01 9.27 11.12
CA ALA A 325 50.14 8.47 10.63
C ALA A 325 51.01 9.19 9.57
N ARG A 326 50.54 10.30 8.98
CA ARG A 326 51.24 11.08 7.94
C ARG A 326 51.65 12.48 8.38
N LYS A 327 51.62 12.80 9.68
CA LYS A 327 52.03 14.13 10.18
C LYS A 327 53.41 14.56 9.68
N LYS A 328 54.40 13.66 9.70
CA LYS A 328 55.76 13.92 9.18
C LYS A 328 55.76 14.30 7.71
N GLU A 329 55.00 13.58 6.88
CA GLU A 329 54.88 13.86 5.46
C GLU A 329 54.22 15.23 5.22
N ILE A 330 53.12 15.52 5.92
CA ILE A 330 52.42 16.81 5.82
C ILE A 330 53.35 17.97 6.23
N ALA A 331 54.13 17.80 7.30
CA ALA A 331 55.08 18.81 7.74
C ALA A 331 56.17 19.10 6.69
N VAL A 332 56.76 18.06 6.09
CA VAL A 332 57.75 18.21 5.03
C VAL A 332 57.15 18.92 3.81
N LEU A 333 55.93 18.55 3.41
CA LEU A 333 55.25 19.19 2.28
C LEU A 333 54.96 20.68 2.53
N LEU A 334 54.56 21.03 3.75
CA LEU A 334 54.38 22.44 4.15
C LEU A 334 55.72 23.20 4.19
N SER A 335 56.80 22.56 4.69
CA SER A 335 58.13 23.16 4.75
C SER A 335 58.75 23.42 3.37
N ILE A 336 58.40 22.62 2.36
CA ILE A 336 58.81 22.82 0.96
C ILE A 336 57.91 23.88 0.26
N GLY A 337 56.98 24.51 0.98
CA GLY A 337 56.18 25.63 0.50
C GLY A 337 54.86 25.25 -0.19
N MET A 338 54.39 24.00 -0.07
CA MET A 338 53.06 23.66 -0.59
C MET A 338 51.95 24.24 0.28
N SER A 339 50.94 24.84 -0.36
CA SER A 339 49.78 25.39 0.35
C SER A 339 48.92 24.30 0.98
N LYS A 340 48.28 24.63 2.11
CA LYS A 340 47.33 23.75 2.81
C LYS A 340 46.20 23.27 1.89
N ALA A 341 45.71 24.15 1.00
CA ALA A 341 44.70 23.82 0.01
C ALA A 341 45.18 22.78 -1.01
N LYS A 342 46.45 22.83 -1.44
CA LYS A 342 47.03 21.86 -2.37
C LYS A 342 47.18 20.47 -1.72
N ILE A 343 47.57 20.43 -0.44
CA ILE A 343 47.64 19.19 0.34
C ILE A 343 46.24 18.60 0.53
N PHE A 344 45.26 19.43 0.90
CA PHE A 344 43.86 19.01 1.03
C PHE A 344 43.29 18.48 -0.29
N GLY A 345 43.53 19.17 -1.41
CA GLY A 345 43.11 18.71 -2.74
C GLY A 345 43.75 17.38 -3.15
N GLN A 346 44.97 17.08 -2.67
CA GLN A 346 45.56 15.76 -2.86
C GLN A 346 44.77 14.68 -2.09
N PHE A 347 44.38 14.94 -0.83
CA PHE A 347 43.56 14.00 -0.07
C PHE A 347 42.17 13.78 -0.68
N VAL A 348 41.54 14.84 -1.21
CA VAL A 348 40.29 14.73 -1.97
C VAL A 348 40.49 13.81 -3.18
N THR A 349 41.57 13.99 -3.93
CA THR A 349 41.87 13.16 -5.11
C THR A 349 42.14 11.70 -4.72
N GLU A 350 42.87 11.45 -3.62
CA GLU A 350 43.10 10.10 -3.06
C GLU A 350 41.78 9.43 -2.67
N LEU A 351 40.88 10.17 -2.01
CA LEU A 351 39.57 9.66 -1.59
C LEU A 351 38.66 9.35 -2.78
N LEU A 352 38.62 10.22 -3.79
CA LEU A 352 37.82 9.99 -5.00
C LEU A 352 38.32 8.78 -5.82
N LEU A 353 39.63 8.58 -5.91
CA LEU A 353 40.21 7.41 -6.58
C LEU A 353 39.78 6.08 -5.94
N VAL A 354 39.47 6.09 -4.64
CA VAL A 354 38.96 4.93 -3.91
C VAL A 354 37.42 4.86 -3.97
N ALA A 355 36.73 6.00 -3.93
CA ALA A 355 35.28 6.06 -3.93
C ALA A 355 34.64 5.64 -5.26
N VAL A 356 35.23 6.03 -6.40
CA VAL A 356 34.70 5.68 -7.74
C VAL A 356 34.55 4.16 -7.93
N PRO A 357 35.60 3.33 -7.77
CA PRO A 357 35.45 1.88 -7.87
C PRO A 357 34.54 1.30 -6.79
N ALA A 358 34.48 1.92 -5.59
CA ALA A 358 33.56 1.50 -4.54
C ALA A 358 32.08 1.69 -4.94
N TYR A 359 31.73 2.81 -5.61
CA TYR A 359 30.38 3.06 -6.12
C TYR A 359 29.99 2.11 -7.26
N ILE A 360 30.96 1.74 -8.11
CA ILE A 360 30.72 0.74 -9.16
C ILE A 360 30.46 -0.63 -8.51
N GLY A 361 31.31 -1.05 -7.57
CA GLY A 361 31.13 -2.30 -6.83
C GLY A 361 29.82 -2.33 -6.03
N SER A 362 29.42 -1.20 -5.46
CA SER A 362 28.19 -1.13 -4.66
C SER A 362 26.93 -1.31 -5.51
N PHE A 363 26.93 -0.86 -6.76
CA PHE A 363 25.83 -1.08 -7.69
C PHE A 363 25.59 -2.57 -7.94
N PHE A 364 26.65 -3.33 -8.23
CA PHE A 364 26.53 -4.78 -8.44
C PHE A 364 26.14 -5.50 -7.15
N LEU A 365 26.72 -5.11 -6.01
CA LEU A 365 26.39 -5.68 -4.71
C LEU A 365 24.92 -5.43 -4.34
N ALA A 366 24.43 -4.21 -4.55
CA ALA A 366 23.04 -3.84 -4.31
C ALA A 366 22.09 -4.62 -5.23
N ARG A 367 22.46 -4.84 -6.50
CA ARG A 367 21.66 -5.64 -7.43
C ARG A 367 21.56 -7.11 -7.01
N PHE A 368 22.63 -7.68 -6.48
CA PHE A 368 22.62 -9.07 -6.02
C PHE A 368 21.91 -9.25 -4.67
N ALA A 369 22.06 -8.31 -3.74
CA ALA A 369 21.53 -8.41 -2.38
C ALA A 369 20.16 -7.75 -2.19
N GLY A 370 19.75 -6.85 -3.10
CA GLY A 370 18.55 -6.02 -2.99
C GLY A 370 17.27 -6.81 -2.82
N ASP A 371 17.02 -7.77 -3.70
CA ASP A 371 15.80 -8.60 -3.66
C ASP A 371 15.69 -9.37 -2.35
N LYS A 372 16.80 -9.96 -1.88
CA LYS A 372 16.82 -10.71 -0.61
C LYS A 372 16.53 -9.81 0.57
N ILE A 373 17.18 -8.65 0.65
CA ILE A 373 17.00 -7.71 1.76
C ILE A 373 15.59 -7.14 1.75
N GLY A 374 15.08 -6.76 0.59
CA GLY A 374 13.73 -6.25 0.43
C GLY A 374 12.64 -7.24 0.79
N ASN A 375 12.75 -8.48 0.29
CA ASN A 375 11.79 -9.53 0.62
C ASN A 375 11.82 -9.86 2.12
N ASN A 376 12.99 -9.85 2.76
CA ASN A 376 13.08 -10.03 4.21
C ASN A 376 12.43 -8.87 4.98
N ILE A 377 12.56 -7.63 4.51
CA ILE A 377 11.89 -6.47 5.12
C ILE A 377 10.38 -6.61 4.97
N LEU A 378 9.92 -6.94 3.76
CA LEU A 378 8.51 -7.18 3.48
C LEU A 378 7.93 -8.25 4.41
N GLN A 379 8.55 -9.44 4.44
CA GLN A 379 8.14 -10.55 5.30
C GLN A 379 8.13 -10.19 6.78
N LYS A 380 9.11 -9.42 7.25
CA LYS A 380 9.16 -9.00 8.66
C LYS A 380 8.03 -8.03 8.99
N VAL A 381 7.74 -7.08 8.10
CA VAL A 381 6.65 -6.12 8.30
C VAL A 381 5.29 -6.82 8.21
N THR A 382 5.05 -7.62 7.17
CA THR A 382 3.79 -8.35 7.00
C THR A 382 3.58 -9.39 8.10
N GLY A 383 4.64 -10.07 8.53
CA GLY A 383 4.60 -11.03 9.64
C GLY A 383 4.20 -10.39 10.96
N ASN A 384 4.78 -9.22 11.30
CA ASN A 384 4.40 -8.47 12.51
C ASN A 384 2.92 -8.02 12.47
N ILE A 385 2.45 -7.60 11.30
CA ILE A 385 1.05 -7.19 11.10
C ILE A 385 0.13 -8.41 11.24
N ALA A 386 0.47 -9.53 10.62
CA ALA A 386 -0.28 -10.78 10.73
C ALA A 386 -0.38 -11.26 12.19
N GLU A 387 0.71 -11.19 12.95
CA GLU A 387 0.71 -11.54 14.38
C GLU A 387 -0.20 -10.61 15.20
N LYS A 388 -0.20 -9.30 14.90
CA LYS A 388 -1.08 -8.31 15.54
C LYS A 388 -2.55 -8.58 15.22
N ILE A 389 -2.87 -8.86 13.96
CA ILE A 389 -4.23 -9.22 13.52
C ILE A 389 -4.68 -10.50 14.23
N ALA A 390 -3.86 -11.56 14.23
CA ALA A 390 -4.21 -12.82 14.89
C ALA A 390 -4.53 -12.64 16.38
N LYS A 391 -3.75 -11.83 17.10
CA LYS A 391 -4.01 -11.49 18.51
C LYS A 391 -5.32 -10.72 18.68
N GLN A 392 -5.62 -9.79 17.78
CA GLN A 392 -6.84 -8.98 17.85
C GLN A 392 -8.08 -9.81 17.51
N SER A 393 -8.03 -10.64 16.46
CA SER A 393 -9.11 -11.55 16.07
C SER A 393 -9.46 -12.56 17.16
N ALA A 394 -8.44 -13.13 17.82
CA ALA A 394 -8.65 -14.04 18.96
C ALA A 394 -9.34 -13.36 20.16
N SER A 395 -9.19 -12.05 20.31
CA SER A 395 -9.76 -11.28 21.44
C SER A 395 -11.14 -10.70 21.18
N THR A 396 -11.55 -10.52 19.92
CA THR A 396 -12.76 -9.76 19.54
C THR A 396 -13.80 -10.57 18.78
N GLY A 397 -13.50 -11.81 18.37
CA GLY A 397 -14.45 -12.65 17.64
C GLY A 397 -14.91 -12.03 16.30
N LEU A 398 -14.08 -11.16 15.70
CA LEU A 398 -14.35 -10.53 14.41
C LEU A 398 -14.66 -11.60 13.36
N GLY A 399 -15.87 -11.54 12.79
CA GLY A 399 -16.36 -12.51 11.81
C GLY A 399 -15.55 -12.56 10.52
N SER A 400 -15.63 -13.68 9.80
CA SER A 400 -14.87 -13.95 8.57
C SER A 400 -15.57 -13.40 7.31
N GLY A 401 -15.79 -12.09 7.24
CA GLY A 401 -16.41 -11.43 6.08
C GLY A 401 -15.42 -10.84 5.08
N ALA A 402 -15.83 -10.65 3.82
CA ALA A 402 -14.98 -10.12 2.73
C ALA A 402 -14.41 -8.73 3.01
N GLU A 403 -15.13 -7.93 3.81
CA GLU A 403 -14.68 -6.61 4.26
C GLU A 403 -13.49 -6.72 5.23
N VAL A 404 -13.42 -7.79 6.04
CA VAL A 404 -12.33 -8.05 6.99
C VAL A 404 -11.05 -8.46 6.26
N ASP A 405 -11.16 -9.18 5.13
CA ASP A 405 -10.00 -9.49 4.29
C ASP A 405 -9.41 -8.22 3.64
N GLY A 406 -10.26 -7.24 3.29
CA GLY A 406 -9.82 -5.90 2.90
C GLY A 406 -9.04 -5.19 3.99
N PHE A 407 -9.55 -5.23 5.22
CA PHE A 407 -8.90 -4.65 6.39
C PHE A 407 -7.51 -5.27 6.66
N ASN A 408 -7.37 -6.57 6.41
CA ASN A 408 -6.16 -7.35 6.63
C ASN A 408 -5.20 -7.38 5.43
N LYS A 409 -5.55 -6.73 4.31
CA LYS A 409 -4.70 -6.70 3.12
C LYS A 409 -3.34 -6.06 3.44
N THR A 410 -2.26 -6.69 2.98
CA THR A 410 -0.90 -6.13 3.09
C THR A 410 -0.20 -6.16 1.73
N LEU A 411 0.96 -5.50 1.61
CA LEU A 411 1.79 -5.62 0.41
C LEU A 411 2.29 -7.06 0.29
N THR A 412 2.13 -7.66 -0.89
CA THR A 412 2.50 -9.06 -1.14
C THR A 412 3.85 -9.21 -1.85
N SER A 413 4.29 -8.18 -2.57
CA SER A 413 5.53 -8.20 -3.32
C SER A 413 6.15 -6.81 -3.44
N LEU A 414 7.48 -6.74 -3.39
CA LEU A 414 8.26 -5.57 -3.77
C LEU A 414 9.13 -5.94 -4.99
N ASP A 415 8.95 -5.24 -6.10
CA ASP A 415 9.83 -5.38 -7.27
C ASP A 415 10.97 -4.37 -7.15
N ILE A 416 12.13 -4.84 -6.71
CA ILE A 416 13.28 -3.99 -6.42
C ILE A 416 14.14 -3.85 -7.66
N ASN A 417 14.06 -2.66 -8.25
CA ASN A 417 14.90 -2.31 -9.38
C ASN A 417 15.91 -1.23 -8.96
N ILE A 418 17.21 -1.58 -9.01
CA ILE A 418 18.28 -0.62 -8.75
C ILE A 418 18.42 0.32 -9.96
N SER A 419 17.72 1.45 -9.92
CA SER A 419 17.73 2.43 -11.00
C SER A 419 19.03 3.26 -11.04
N SER A 420 19.45 3.66 -12.24
CA SER A 420 20.58 4.58 -12.42
C SER A 420 20.31 5.96 -11.78
N LYS A 421 19.05 6.37 -11.67
CA LYS A 421 18.66 7.62 -10.99
C LYS A 421 18.96 7.54 -9.50
N THR A 422 18.63 6.41 -8.86
CA THR A 422 18.94 6.14 -7.45
C THR A 422 20.45 6.14 -7.20
N LEU A 423 21.24 5.61 -8.16
CA LEU A 423 22.70 5.64 -8.09
C LEU A 423 23.27 7.05 -8.03
N VAL A 424 22.76 7.96 -8.86
CA VAL A 424 23.19 9.37 -8.87
C VAL A 424 22.94 10.02 -7.51
N TYR A 425 21.75 9.82 -6.91
CA TYR A 425 21.46 10.36 -5.59
C TYR A 425 22.42 9.83 -4.52
N VAL A 426 22.67 8.52 -4.48
CA VAL A 426 23.59 7.93 -3.50
C VAL A 426 25.01 8.46 -3.69
N VAL A 427 25.51 8.55 -4.93
CA VAL A 427 26.84 9.10 -5.21
C VAL A 427 26.95 10.53 -4.71
N ILE A 428 25.96 11.39 -4.95
CA ILE A 428 25.96 12.77 -4.48
C ILE A 428 25.98 12.83 -2.94
N PHE A 429 25.02 12.18 -2.27
CA PHE A 429 24.93 12.22 -0.80
C PHE A 429 26.16 11.62 -0.11
N MET A 430 26.64 10.47 -0.60
CA MET A 430 27.83 9.83 -0.05
C MET A 430 29.08 10.67 -0.30
N THR A 431 29.23 11.30 -1.46
CA THR A 431 30.38 12.19 -1.74
C THR A 431 30.38 13.37 -0.79
N ILE A 432 29.21 13.98 -0.52
CA ILE A 432 29.08 15.08 0.46
C ILE A 432 29.52 14.61 1.84
N VAL A 433 29.06 13.45 2.30
CA VAL A 433 29.45 12.91 3.61
C VAL A 433 30.95 12.61 3.67
N LEU A 434 31.52 12.02 2.63
CA LEU A 434 32.96 11.76 2.54
C LEU A 434 33.79 13.04 2.61
N LEU A 435 33.34 14.12 1.93
CA LEU A 435 33.99 15.42 1.99
C LEU A 435 33.91 16.04 3.39
N ILE A 436 32.74 15.98 4.03
CA ILE A 436 32.57 16.45 5.41
C ILE A 436 33.49 15.68 6.37
N SER A 437 33.50 14.34 6.27
CA SER A 437 34.39 13.49 7.06
C SER A 437 35.87 13.84 6.85
N LEU A 438 36.27 14.12 5.60
CA LEU A 438 37.63 14.55 5.28
C LEU A 438 37.97 15.93 5.85
N ILE A 439 37.06 16.90 5.78
CA ILE A 439 37.24 18.23 6.36
C ILE A 439 37.45 18.12 7.88
N ILE A 440 36.57 17.39 8.57
CA ILE A 440 36.65 17.18 10.02
C ILE A 440 37.98 16.53 10.39
N SER A 441 38.37 15.47 9.68
CA SER A 441 39.61 14.73 9.94
C SER A 441 40.86 15.57 9.67
N SER A 442 40.81 16.47 8.67
CA SER A 442 41.98 17.20 8.20
C SER A 442 42.22 18.55 8.87
N THR A 443 41.17 19.19 9.36
CA THR A 443 41.24 20.54 9.93
C THR A 443 42.22 20.62 11.10
N ASN A 444 42.20 19.64 12.02
CA ASN A 444 43.05 19.65 13.20
C ASN A 444 44.55 19.54 12.88
N ILE A 445 44.91 18.84 11.80
CA ILE A 445 46.31 18.62 11.41
C ILE A 445 46.80 19.73 10.49
N LEU A 446 45.99 20.16 9.52
CA LEU A 446 46.36 21.22 8.58
C LEU A 446 46.42 22.61 9.24
N ARG A 447 45.77 22.82 10.40
CA ARG A 447 45.90 24.07 11.17
C ARG A 447 47.25 24.23 11.85
N LYS A 448 47.92 23.15 12.26
CA LYS A 448 49.21 23.17 12.96
C LYS A 448 50.34 23.73 12.08
N ASN A 449 51.36 24.30 12.69
CA ASN A 449 52.58 24.72 11.98
C ASN A 449 53.48 23.51 11.70
N PRO A 450 54.36 23.57 10.68
CA PRO A 450 55.27 22.48 10.34
C PRO A 450 56.14 22.04 11.52
N LYS A 451 56.60 23.00 12.32
CA LYS A 451 57.40 22.76 13.54
C LYS A 451 56.62 21.91 14.55
N ASP A 452 55.35 22.23 14.80
CA ASP A 452 54.51 21.52 15.76
C ASP A 452 54.21 20.09 15.29
N LEU A 453 54.00 19.91 13.99
CA LEU A 453 53.78 18.59 13.40
C LEU A 453 55.02 17.67 13.45
N LEU A 454 56.23 18.25 13.45
CA LEU A 454 57.49 17.50 13.57
C LEU A 454 57.83 17.15 15.02
N ILE A 455 57.52 18.04 15.97
CA ILE A 455 57.76 17.81 17.41
C ILE A 455 56.78 16.76 17.97
N ASP A 456 55.53 16.78 17.51
CA ASP A 456 54.44 15.86 17.88
C ASP A 456 54.59 14.44 17.28
N THR A 457 55.80 14.07 16.85
CA THR A 457 56.14 12.76 16.25
C THR A 457 57.36 12.08 16.87
N LYS A 458 57.77 12.56 18.05
CA LYS A 458 58.78 11.93 18.91
C LYS A 458 58.19 10.75 19.68
#